data_AF-A0ABC9BXJ5-F1
#
_entry.id   AF-A0ABC9BXJ5-F1
#
_cell.length_a   1.000
_cell.length_b   1.000
_cell.length_c   1.000
_cell.angle_alpha   90.00
_cell.angle_beta   90.00
_cell.angle_gamma   90.00
#
_symmetry.space_group_name_H-M   'P 1'
#
loop_
_entity.id
_entity.type
_entity.pdbx_description
1 polymer ?
#
loop_
_entity_poly.entity_id
_entity_poly.type
_entity_poly.pdbx_seq_one_letter_code
_entity_poly.pdbx_strand_id
1 'polypeptide(L)'
;MGMLALQQLMSLQRRRGSIASVRKRKASPCDQDGDGGSQACKRMRCSIPDLPEDIWHYIHSLMPLRDAARVACLSRAFLHSWRCHPNLSLSRDTVGSSDKIDHILRNHSGHLKVLKLGLDGISCRYLDSWLHIAVTAGIEEFTLMPFRRKYNVPSSLFSDGVRNSIQYLELGFCTFRPTAELGPLRSLTSLHLRTLRITGDELECLLSKALALEQLVIIDCKEIICLKLSCTMPNLETLVLSSDEEVVNTPILPTKFLYLKHLTIDMVSGLSFSPSYDYFSLVSFLLASPSLETLILNVTQQCMEHESAVGGSSHLRKMPEHQHCCLKSVKIIGFSSAKGLVLKLCGPCN
;
A
#
# COMPACT_ATOMS: atom_id res chain seq x y z
N MET A 1 -9.27 -15.72 31.02
CA MET A 1 -8.01 -15.82 31.78
C MET A 1 -6.74 -15.62 30.93
N GLY A 2 -6.70 -16.00 29.64
CA GLY A 2 -5.50 -15.84 28.79
C GLY A 2 -5.04 -14.40 28.52
N MET A 3 -5.97 -13.45 28.34
CA MET A 3 -5.64 -12.03 28.11
C MET A 3 -4.95 -11.34 29.31
N LEU A 4 -5.29 -11.75 30.54
CA LEU A 4 -4.68 -11.23 31.76
C LEU A 4 -3.26 -11.75 31.96
N ALA A 5 -3.00 -13.03 31.65
CA ALA A 5 -1.66 -13.60 31.66
C ALA A 5 -0.75 -12.95 30.59
N LEU A 6 -1.30 -12.66 29.41
CA LEU A 6 -0.61 -11.91 28.35
C LEU A 6 -0.33 -10.46 28.74
N GLN A 7 -1.28 -9.76 29.36
CA GLN A 7 -1.05 -8.41 29.92
C GLN A 7 0.01 -8.41 31.03
N GLN A 8 0.05 -9.44 31.88
CA GLN A 8 1.10 -9.60 32.90
C GLN A 8 2.47 -9.89 32.28
N LEU A 9 2.55 -10.70 31.22
CA LEU A 9 3.79 -10.95 30.48
C LEU A 9 4.29 -9.72 29.73
N MET A 10 3.39 -8.95 29.12
CA MET A 10 3.73 -7.72 28.40
C MET A 10 4.11 -6.57 29.34
N SER A 11 3.47 -6.44 30.50
CA SER A 11 3.81 -5.41 31.50
C SER A 11 5.20 -5.61 32.14
N LEU A 12 5.69 -6.84 32.24
CA LEU A 12 7.04 -7.14 32.72
C LEU A 12 8.14 -6.71 31.73
N GLN A 13 7.87 -6.65 30.42
CA GLN A 13 8.84 -6.14 29.44
C GLN A 13 8.98 -4.62 29.48
N ARG A 14 7.92 -3.88 29.82
CA ARG A 14 7.97 -2.42 29.97
C ARG A 14 8.94 -1.98 31.08
N ARG A 15 9.16 -2.83 32.09
CA ARG A 15 10.13 -2.61 33.17
C ARG A 15 11.57 -3.01 32.82
N ARG A 16 11.79 -3.80 31.76
CA ARG A 16 13.12 -4.31 31.39
C ARG A 16 13.87 -3.47 30.35
N GLY A 17 13.18 -2.53 29.68
CA GLY A 17 13.78 -1.62 28.69
C GLY A 17 14.60 -0.46 29.28
N SER A 18 14.70 -0.35 30.62
CA SER A 18 15.45 0.71 31.30
C SER A 18 16.51 0.11 32.22
N ILE A 19 17.59 -0.43 31.66
CA ILE A 19 18.84 -0.60 32.41
C ILE A 19 19.99 -0.20 31.48
N ALA A 20 20.55 0.98 31.74
CA ALA A 20 21.74 1.51 31.13
C ALA A 20 23.00 0.67 31.50
N SER A 21 23.99 0.75 30.61
CA SER A 21 25.27 0.04 30.63
C SER A 21 26.01 0.07 31.97
N VAL A 22 26.50 -1.09 32.43
CA VAL A 22 27.58 -1.13 33.44
C VAL A 22 28.70 -2.05 32.95
N ARG A 23 29.88 -1.44 32.79
CA ARG A 23 31.16 -2.03 32.41
C ARG A 23 31.63 -3.07 33.43
N LYS A 24 32.16 -4.20 32.93
CA LYS A 24 32.98 -5.15 33.69
C LYS A 24 34.25 -4.46 34.22
N ARG A 25 34.51 -4.53 35.53
CA ARG A 25 35.87 -4.51 36.10
C ARG A 25 36.01 -5.52 37.24
N LYS A 26 37.25 -5.99 37.38
CA LYS A 26 37.77 -7.16 38.10
C LYS A 26 37.67 -7.03 39.63
N ALA A 27 37.70 -8.20 40.27
CA ALA A 27 37.64 -8.46 41.71
C ALA A 27 38.90 -8.04 42.51
N SER A 28 38.71 -7.86 43.82
CA SER A 28 39.69 -8.10 44.90
C SER A 28 38.95 -8.50 46.20
N PRO A 29 39.57 -9.29 47.10
CA PRO A 29 38.90 -9.91 48.26
C PRO A 29 39.19 -9.20 49.59
N CYS A 30 38.28 -9.29 50.56
CA CYS A 30 38.53 -9.29 52.01
C CYS A 30 37.28 -9.78 52.77
N ASP A 31 37.56 -10.42 53.91
CA ASP A 31 36.77 -11.38 54.69
C ASP A 31 35.55 -10.88 55.50
N GLN A 32 34.67 -11.86 55.79
CA GLN A 32 33.85 -12.16 57.00
C GLN A 32 32.98 -11.02 57.58
N ASP A 33 31.67 -11.16 57.82
CA ASP A 33 30.96 -12.13 58.66
C ASP A 33 29.43 -12.08 58.41
N GLY A 34 28.72 -13.14 58.78
CA GLY A 34 27.36 -13.00 59.35
C GLY A 34 26.15 -13.36 58.49
N ASP A 35 25.56 -14.51 58.83
CA ASP A 35 24.12 -14.76 58.96
C ASP A 35 23.25 -15.02 57.71
N GLY A 36 23.12 -16.31 57.38
CA GLY A 36 21.86 -17.03 57.61
C GLY A 36 20.55 -16.40 57.11
N GLY A 37 20.34 -16.33 55.79
CA GLY A 37 19.03 -15.92 55.29
C GLY A 37 18.88 -15.94 53.77
N SER A 38 19.22 -17.06 53.11
CA SER A 38 18.97 -17.24 51.67
C SER A 38 17.46 -17.34 51.38
N GLN A 39 16.73 -16.22 51.41
CA GLN A 39 15.59 -16.06 50.52
C GLN A 39 16.14 -15.91 49.10
N ALA A 40 16.45 -17.05 48.50
CA ALA A 40 16.52 -17.17 47.06
C ALA A 40 15.20 -16.61 46.53
N CYS A 41 15.28 -15.43 45.90
CA CYS A 41 14.17 -14.82 45.19
C CYS A 41 13.77 -15.84 44.10
N LYS A 42 12.84 -16.75 44.44
CA LYS A 42 12.29 -17.73 43.51
C LYS A 42 11.71 -16.90 42.38
N ARG A 43 12.46 -16.86 41.28
CA ARG A 43 12.05 -16.28 40.02
C ARG A 43 10.75 -17.00 39.66
N MET A 44 9.62 -16.36 39.96
CA MET A 44 8.29 -16.85 39.66
C MET A 44 8.26 -17.05 38.14
N ARG A 45 8.50 -18.28 37.68
CA ARG A 45 8.28 -18.63 36.29
C ARG A 45 6.77 -18.67 36.16
N CYS A 46 6.17 -17.58 35.67
CA CYS A 46 4.81 -17.62 35.17
C CYS A 46 4.75 -18.78 34.17
N SER A 47 4.10 -19.86 34.57
CA SER A 47 3.91 -21.01 33.70
C SER A 47 2.88 -20.58 32.66
N ILE A 48 3.25 -20.68 31.39
CA ILE A 48 2.34 -20.39 30.29
C ILE A 48 1.17 -21.37 30.44
N PRO A 49 -0.10 -20.91 30.40
CA PRO A 49 -1.23 -21.82 30.51
C PRO A 49 -1.19 -22.87 29.40
N ASP A 50 -1.40 -24.14 29.73
CA ASP A 50 -1.54 -25.21 28.72
C ASP A 50 -2.84 -25.00 27.95
N LEU A 51 -2.72 -24.37 26.78
CA LEU A 51 -3.77 -24.20 25.80
C LEU A 51 -3.43 -25.05 24.57
N PRO A 52 -4.46 -25.62 23.89
CA PRO A 52 -4.31 -26.24 22.59
C PRO A 52 -3.56 -25.37 21.56
N GLU A 53 -2.81 -26.01 20.67
CA GLU A 53 -1.91 -25.35 19.72
C GLU A 53 -2.66 -24.44 18.73
N ASP A 54 -3.85 -24.86 18.28
CA ASP A 54 -4.76 -24.09 17.43
C ASP A 54 -5.19 -22.77 18.08
N ILE A 55 -5.47 -22.77 19.39
CA ILE A 55 -5.80 -21.56 20.14
C ILE A 55 -4.57 -20.64 20.20
N TRP A 56 -3.37 -21.19 20.35
CA TRP A 56 -2.14 -20.38 20.33
C TRP A 56 -1.85 -19.77 18.96
N HIS A 57 -2.05 -20.52 17.87
CA HIS A 57 -1.95 -19.99 16.51
C HIS A 57 -2.95 -18.86 16.28
N TYR A 58 -4.19 -19.03 16.72
CA TYR A 58 -5.21 -17.98 16.62
C TYR A 58 -4.80 -16.73 17.40
N ILE A 59 -4.43 -16.89 18.68
CA ILE A 59 -3.96 -15.77 19.51
C ILE A 59 -2.76 -15.05 18.88
N HIS A 60 -1.77 -15.81 18.38
CA HIS A 60 -0.61 -15.24 17.70
C HIS A 60 -0.99 -14.49 16.43
N SER A 61 -1.94 -14.99 15.64
CA SER A 61 -2.39 -14.35 14.39
C SER A 61 -3.02 -12.98 14.62
N LEU A 62 -3.54 -12.73 15.83
CA LEU A 62 -4.12 -11.45 16.23
C LEU A 62 -3.09 -10.48 16.81
N MET A 63 -1.88 -10.94 17.11
CA MET A 63 -0.84 -10.09 17.70
C MET A 63 -0.19 -9.20 16.64
N PRO A 64 0.18 -7.96 16.98
CA PRO A 64 1.11 -7.19 16.17
C PRO A 64 2.41 -7.96 15.96
N LEU A 65 2.97 -7.91 14.75
CA LEU A 65 4.15 -8.68 14.35
C LEU A 65 5.30 -8.64 15.37
N ARG A 66 5.60 -7.44 15.90
CA ARG A 66 6.69 -7.26 16.89
C ARG A 66 6.40 -7.96 18.21
N ASP A 67 5.15 -7.98 18.66
CA ASP A 67 4.76 -8.61 19.91
C ASP A 67 4.71 -10.13 19.75
N ALA A 68 4.19 -10.62 18.61
CA ALA A 68 4.26 -12.03 18.24
C ALA A 68 5.72 -12.54 18.25
N ALA A 69 6.66 -11.79 17.66
CA ALA A 69 8.09 -12.13 17.66
C ALA A 69 8.71 -12.13 19.07
N ARG A 70 8.29 -11.22 19.95
CA ARG A 70 8.76 -11.16 21.35
C ARG A 70 8.25 -12.36 22.15
N VAL A 71 6.98 -12.71 21.98
CA VAL A 71 6.36 -13.86 22.66
C VAL A 71 6.95 -15.18 22.16
N ALA A 72 7.37 -15.26 20.89
CA ALA A 72 8.10 -16.39 20.33
C ALA A 72 9.38 -16.75 21.09
N CYS A 73 9.99 -15.80 21.81
CA CYS A 73 11.19 -16.03 22.61
C CYS A 73 10.90 -16.75 23.95
N LEU A 74 9.63 -16.91 24.34
CA LEU A 74 9.23 -17.40 25.65
C LEU A 74 9.02 -18.92 25.69
N SER A 75 8.69 -19.54 24.55
CA SER A 75 8.48 -20.99 24.46
C SER A 75 8.64 -21.51 23.04
N ARG A 76 8.84 -22.83 22.91
CA ARG A 76 8.89 -23.49 21.59
C ARG A 76 7.55 -23.46 20.87
N ALA A 77 6.44 -23.57 21.60
CA ALA A 77 5.09 -23.48 21.03
C ALA A 77 4.86 -22.10 20.38
N PHE A 78 5.22 -21.02 21.09
CA PHE A 78 5.10 -19.67 20.53
C PHE A 78 6.05 -19.43 19.36
N LEU A 79 7.24 -20.04 19.38
CA LEU A 79 8.13 -20.00 18.23
C LEU A 79 7.51 -20.70 17.01
N HIS A 80 6.80 -21.82 17.21
CA HIS A 80 6.07 -22.49 16.14
C HIS A 80 4.93 -21.63 15.60
N SER A 81 4.14 -21.00 16.49
CA SER A 81 3.07 -20.09 16.09
C SER A 81 3.59 -18.85 15.35
N TRP A 82 4.74 -18.32 15.75
CA TRP A 82 5.43 -17.24 15.01
C TRP A 82 5.85 -17.64 13.60
N ARG A 83 6.39 -18.85 13.43
CA ARG A 83 6.78 -19.37 12.11
C ARG A 83 5.58 -19.59 11.18
N CYS A 84 4.36 -19.63 11.73
CA CYS A 84 3.12 -19.76 10.97
C CYS A 84 2.30 -18.47 10.96
N HIS A 85 2.88 -17.34 11.34
CA HIS A 85 2.16 -16.08 11.45
C HIS A 85 1.67 -15.59 10.07
N PRO A 86 0.36 -15.36 9.86
CA PRO A 86 -0.20 -15.16 8.51
C PRO A 86 0.15 -13.80 7.90
N ASN A 87 0.58 -12.83 8.71
CA ASN A 87 0.92 -11.48 8.27
C ASN A 87 2.38 -11.17 8.56
N LEU A 88 3.16 -10.85 7.53
CA LEU A 88 4.53 -10.35 7.66
C LEU A 88 4.65 -8.95 7.03
N SER A 89 4.81 -7.95 7.88
CA SER A 89 5.17 -6.58 7.47
C SER A 89 6.64 -6.30 7.80
N LEU A 90 7.50 -6.47 6.80
CA LEU A 90 8.95 -6.38 6.92
C LEU A 90 9.45 -5.09 6.26
N SER A 91 9.95 -4.20 7.10
CA SER A 91 10.52 -2.92 6.70
C SER A 91 11.79 -2.62 7.47
N ARG A 92 12.44 -1.51 7.12
CA ARG A 92 13.59 -1.00 7.87
C ARG A 92 13.23 -0.78 9.33
N ASP A 93 12.06 -0.22 9.60
CA ASP A 93 11.65 0.04 10.98
C ASP A 93 11.32 -1.24 11.73
N THR A 94 10.73 -2.26 11.09
CA THR A 94 10.31 -3.48 11.79
C THR A 94 11.46 -4.44 12.04
N VAL A 95 12.39 -4.59 11.08
CA VAL A 95 13.42 -5.64 11.11
C VAL A 95 14.85 -5.08 11.14
N GLY A 96 15.10 -3.94 10.50
CA GLY A 96 16.37 -3.20 10.53
C GLY A 96 17.48 -3.68 9.59
N SER A 97 17.44 -4.91 9.08
CA SER A 97 18.50 -5.45 8.20
C SER A 97 18.02 -6.56 7.28
N SER A 98 18.70 -6.75 6.14
CA SER A 98 18.39 -7.80 5.16
C SER A 98 18.60 -9.21 5.72
N ASP A 99 19.61 -9.45 6.56
CA ASP A 99 19.90 -10.80 7.09
C ASP A 99 18.79 -11.31 8.02
N LYS A 100 18.19 -10.41 8.79
CA LYS A 100 17.03 -10.75 9.62
C LYS A 100 15.78 -11.02 8.78
N ILE A 101 15.56 -10.27 7.69
CA ILE A 101 14.46 -10.54 6.75
C ILE A 101 14.65 -11.92 6.13
N ASP A 102 15.86 -12.22 5.65
CA ASP A 102 16.21 -13.52 5.08
C ASP A 102 15.97 -14.65 6.09
N HIS A 103 16.42 -14.48 7.33
CA HIS A 103 16.18 -15.45 8.40
C HIS A 103 14.68 -15.65 8.68
N ILE A 104 13.88 -14.58 8.73
CA ILE A 104 12.44 -14.69 8.99
C ILE A 104 11.76 -15.47 7.86
N LEU A 105 12.00 -15.08 6.60
CA LEU A 105 11.32 -15.69 5.45
C LEU A 105 11.73 -17.15 5.25
N ARG A 106 13.02 -17.49 5.42
CA ARG A 106 13.49 -18.89 5.30
C ARG A 106 12.98 -19.80 6.40
N ASN A 107 12.67 -19.27 7.58
CA ASN A 107 12.12 -20.04 8.69
C ASN A 107 10.60 -19.99 8.76
N HIS A 108 9.95 -19.26 7.85
CA HIS A 108 8.51 -19.21 7.77
C HIS A 108 7.99 -20.54 7.19
N SER A 109 7.08 -21.18 7.90
CA SER A 109 6.54 -22.50 7.54
C SER A 109 5.02 -22.52 7.38
N GLY A 110 4.33 -21.41 7.69
CA GLY A 110 2.89 -21.30 7.52
C GLY A 110 2.48 -20.71 6.17
N HIS A 111 1.17 -20.64 5.97
CA HIS A 111 0.57 -19.97 4.83
C HIS A 111 0.51 -18.47 5.10
N LEU A 112 1.26 -17.70 4.33
CA LEU A 112 1.18 -16.25 4.34
C LEU A 112 -0.09 -15.80 3.65
N LYS A 113 -0.87 -14.96 4.33
CA LYS A 113 -1.99 -14.22 3.76
C LYS A 113 -1.58 -12.81 3.36
N VAL A 114 -0.75 -12.17 4.18
CA VAL A 114 -0.34 -10.78 4.00
C VAL A 114 1.17 -10.68 4.02
N LEU A 115 1.75 -10.14 2.95
CA LEU A 115 3.18 -9.86 2.86
C LEU A 115 3.40 -8.41 2.43
N LYS A 116 4.09 -7.64 3.28
CA LYS A 116 4.49 -6.25 2.98
C LYS A 116 5.99 -6.11 3.10
N LEU A 117 6.65 -5.80 1.98
CA LEU A 117 8.10 -5.63 1.89
C LEU A 117 8.46 -4.18 1.55
N GLY A 118 8.80 -3.39 2.57
CA GLY A 118 9.28 -2.01 2.44
C GLY A 118 10.78 -1.91 2.64
N LEU A 119 11.55 -1.92 1.56
CA LEU A 119 13.01 -2.13 1.62
C LEU A 119 13.84 -0.86 1.48
N ASP A 120 13.32 0.29 1.92
CA ASP A 120 14.05 1.56 1.85
C ASP A 120 15.41 1.46 2.57
N GLY A 121 16.46 1.71 1.80
CA GLY A 121 17.85 1.52 2.17
C GLY A 121 18.21 0.13 2.75
N ILE A 122 17.44 -0.91 2.44
CA ILE A 122 17.80 -2.31 2.75
C ILE A 122 18.45 -2.93 1.51
N SER A 123 19.45 -3.79 1.72
CA SER A 123 20.03 -4.59 0.65
C SER A 123 19.02 -5.58 0.08
N CYS A 124 18.65 -5.43 -1.19
CA CYS A 124 17.76 -6.36 -1.92
C CYS A 124 18.47 -7.58 -2.54
N ARG A 125 19.66 -7.97 -2.03
CA ARG A 125 20.48 -9.05 -2.63
C ARG A 125 19.79 -10.41 -2.69
N TYR A 126 18.79 -10.64 -1.85
CA TYR A 126 18.03 -11.90 -1.78
C TYR A 126 16.57 -11.72 -2.23
N LEU A 127 16.22 -10.60 -2.85
CA LEU A 127 14.83 -10.24 -3.13
C LEU A 127 14.10 -11.31 -3.96
N ASP A 128 14.71 -11.82 -5.03
CA ASP A 128 14.10 -12.87 -5.85
C ASP A 128 13.84 -14.14 -5.03
N SER A 129 14.80 -14.54 -4.19
CA SER A 129 14.65 -15.69 -3.30
C SER A 129 13.54 -15.46 -2.27
N TRP A 130 13.44 -14.26 -1.70
CA TRP A 130 12.38 -13.91 -0.77
C TRP A 130 11.00 -13.97 -1.41
N LEU A 131 10.86 -13.43 -2.61
CA LEU A 131 9.62 -13.45 -3.37
C LEU A 131 9.20 -14.88 -3.71
N HIS A 132 10.13 -15.72 -4.15
CA HIS A 132 9.84 -17.13 -4.46
C HIS A 132 9.43 -17.94 -3.22
N ILE A 133 10.01 -17.66 -2.05
CA ILE A 133 9.65 -18.36 -0.80
C ILE A 133 8.28 -17.89 -0.30
N ALA A 134 8.06 -16.57 -0.31
CA ALA A 134 6.94 -15.98 0.41
C ALA A 134 5.68 -15.90 -0.43
N VAL A 135 5.79 -15.61 -1.73
CA VAL A 135 4.63 -15.40 -2.61
C VAL A 135 4.14 -16.74 -3.17
N THR A 136 3.24 -17.34 -2.40
CA THR A 136 2.67 -18.65 -2.68
C THR A 136 1.14 -18.60 -2.70
N ALA A 137 0.50 -19.68 -3.13
CA ALA A 137 -0.96 -19.79 -3.13
C ALA A 137 -1.53 -19.52 -1.73
N GLY A 138 -2.55 -18.66 -1.65
CA GLY A 138 -3.15 -18.24 -0.37
C GLY A 138 -2.76 -16.83 0.08
N ILE A 139 -1.80 -16.17 -0.59
CA ILE A 139 -1.61 -14.73 -0.39
C ILE A 139 -2.85 -13.97 -0.86
N GLU A 140 -3.36 -13.13 0.03
CA GLU A 140 -4.51 -12.25 -0.16
C GLU A 140 -4.03 -10.79 -0.37
N GLU A 141 -3.00 -10.34 0.37
CA GLU A 141 -2.42 -9.01 0.22
C GLU A 141 -0.90 -9.06 -0.02
N PHE A 142 -0.45 -8.37 -1.07
CA PHE A 142 0.97 -8.26 -1.39
C PHE A 142 1.38 -6.80 -1.65
N THR A 143 2.34 -6.30 -0.87
CA THR A 143 2.98 -5.00 -1.07
C THR A 143 4.47 -5.18 -1.28
N LEU A 144 5.02 -4.62 -2.36
CA LEU A 144 6.45 -4.59 -2.66
C LEU A 144 6.94 -3.19 -3.01
N MET A 145 7.85 -2.67 -2.17
CA MET A 145 8.55 -1.40 -2.38
C MET A 145 10.05 -1.61 -2.18
N PRO A 146 10.80 -2.04 -3.21
CA PRO A 146 12.21 -2.35 -3.06
C PRO A 146 13.10 -1.11 -3.15
N PHE A 147 12.57 0.05 -3.55
CA PHE A 147 13.33 1.27 -3.83
C PHE A 147 14.47 1.04 -4.84
N ARG A 148 14.19 0.18 -5.84
CA ARG A 148 15.11 -0.26 -6.89
C ARG A 148 14.42 -0.11 -8.23
N ARG A 149 14.49 1.09 -8.84
CA ARG A 149 13.81 1.38 -10.11
C ARG A 149 14.13 0.40 -11.24
N LYS A 150 15.35 -0.18 -11.27
CA LYS A 150 15.78 -1.15 -12.29
C LYS A 150 15.34 -2.60 -12.00
N TYR A 151 14.83 -2.88 -10.80
CA TYR A 151 14.36 -4.21 -10.45
C TYR A 151 13.02 -4.46 -11.15
N ASN A 152 12.96 -5.50 -11.98
CA ASN A 152 11.73 -5.92 -12.66
C ASN A 152 11.04 -7.02 -11.85
N VAL A 153 9.80 -6.79 -11.44
CA VAL A 153 9.01 -7.82 -10.74
C VAL A 153 8.66 -8.92 -11.75
N PRO A 154 9.08 -10.17 -11.52
CA PRO A 154 8.85 -11.25 -12.48
C PRO A 154 7.37 -11.64 -12.53
N SER A 155 6.77 -11.74 -13.72
CA SER A 155 5.37 -12.17 -13.86
C SER A 155 5.13 -13.60 -13.37
N SER A 156 6.16 -14.46 -13.39
CA SER A 156 6.11 -15.83 -12.86
C SER A 156 5.82 -15.90 -11.36
N LEU A 157 5.96 -14.78 -10.64
CA LEU A 157 5.56 -14.66 -9.24
C LEU A 157 4.06 -14.92 -9.05
N PHE A 158 3.25 -14.56 -10.05
CA PHE A 158 1.81 -14.72 -10.04
C PHE A 158 1.41 -16.07 -10.64
N SER A 159 1.75 -17.15 -9.92
CA SER A 159 1.28 -18.51 -10.21
C SER A 159 -0.26 -18.59 -10.19
N ASP A 160 -0.85 -19.65 -10.73
CA ASP A 160 -2.32 -19.78 -10.79
C ASP A 160 -2.97 -19.68 -9.41
N GLY A 161 -2.39 -20.35 -8.41
CA GLY A 161 -2.86 -20.27 -7.03
C GLY A 161 -2.83 -18.85 -6.47
N VAL A 162 -1.76 -18.08 -6.74
CA VAL A 162 -1.64 -16.68 -6.30
C VAL A 162 -2.70 -15.81 -7.00
N ARG A 163 -2.91 -15.99 -8.31
CA ARG A 163 -3.89 -15.21 -9.08
C ARG A 163 -5.34 -15.45 -8.61
N ASN A 164 -5.61 -16.61 -8.02
CA ASN A 164 -6.92 -16.97 -7.48
C ASN A 164 -7.11 -16.50 -6.02
N SER A 165 -6.05 -16.15 -5.29
CA SER A 165 -6.15 -15.70 -3.89
C SER A 165 -5.90 -14.22 -3.69
N ILE A 166 -5.06 -13.59 -4.53
CA ILE A 166 -4.64 -12.19 -4.33
C ILE A 166 -5.81 -11.23 -4.56
N GLN A 167 -6.07 -10.40 -3.55
CA GLN A 167 -7.13 -9.39 -3.52
C GLN A 167 -6.55 -7.97 -3.57
N TYR A 168 -5.40 -7.76 -2.91
CA TYR A 168 -4.70 -6.49 -2.87
C TYR A 168 -3.27 -6.64 -3.41
N LEU A 169 -2.93 -5.82 -4.42
CA LEU A 169 -1.58 -5.75 -4.98
C LEU A 169 -1.09 -4.30 -4.95
N GLU A 170 0.01 -4.06 -4.25
CA GLU A 170 0.72 -2.79 -4.26
C GLU A 170 2.16 -2.97 -4.73
N LEU A 171 2.51 -2.32 -5.83
CA LEU A 171 3.86 -2.29 -6.37
C LEU A 171 4.35 -0.85 -6.43
N GLY A 172 5.52 -0.58 -5.84
CA GLY A 172 6.10 0.74 -5.90
C GLY A 172 7.60 0.78 -6.01
N PHE A 173 8.13 1.89 -6.54
CA PHE A 173 9.57 2.14 -6.69
C PHE A 173 10.36 1.01 -7.38
N CYS A 174 9.74 0.37 -8.39
CA CYS A 174 10.33 -0.71 -9.18
C CYS A 174 9.84 -0.66 -10.64
N THR A 175 10.18 -1.67 -11.43
CA THR A 175 9.66 -1.91 -12.78
C THR A 175 8.71 -3.11 -12.73
N PHE A 176 7.61 -3.04 -13.48
CA PHE A 176 6.75 -4.21 -13.69
C PHE A 176 6.31 -4.25 -15.15
N ARG A 177 6.85 -5.22 -15.89
CA ARG A 177 6.49 -5.45 -17.28
C ARG A 177 5.71 -6.78 -17.38
N PRO A 178 4.37 -6.76 -17.24
CA PRO A 178 3.57 -7.98 -17.27
C PRO A 178 3.71 -8.68 -18.63
N THR A 179 4.08 -9.95 -18.58
CA THR A 179 4.16 -10.79 -19.79
C THR A 179 2.77 -11.10 -20.33
N ALA A 180 2.67 -11.34 -21.65
CA ALA A 180 1.42 -11.73 -22.30
C ALA A 180 0.81 -13.00 -21.67
N GLU A 181 1.65 -13.91 -21.20
CA GLU A 181 1.29 -15.19 -20.56
C GLU A 181 0.67 -15.05 -19.16
N LEU A 182 0.72 -13.86 -18.53
CA LEU A 182 0.09 -13.66 -17.22
C LEU A 182 -1.41 -13.98 -17.30
N GLY A 183 -1.89 -14.95 -16.52
CA GLY A 183 -3.30 -15.31 -16.54
C GLY A 183 -4.21 -14.24 -15.89
N PRO A 184 -5.54 -14.46 -15.89
CA PRO A 184 -6.48 -13.59 -15.20
C PRO A 184 -6.21 -13.51 -13.69
N LEU A 185 -6.25 -12.30 -13.14
CA LEU A 185 -6.16 -11.99 -11.71
C LEU A 185 -7.57 -12.01 -11.13
N ARG A 186 -8.11 -13.21 -10.91
CA ARG A 186 -9.55 -13.44 -10.69
C ARG A 186 -10.10 -12.80 -9.43
N SER A 187 -9.27 -12.68 -8.40
CA SER A 187 -9.68 -12.20 -7.08
C SER A 187 -9.21 -10.79 -6.79
N LEU A 188 -8.47 -10.15 -7.72
CA LEU A 188 -7.86 -8.85 -7.48
C LEU A 188 -8.91 -7.75 -7.50
N THR A 189 -9.18 -7.17 -6.34
CA THR A 189 -10.15 -6.08 -6.15
C THR A 189 -9.47 -4.72 -5.99
N SER A 190 -8.20 -4.69 -5.55
CA SER A 190 -7.47 -3.44 -5.32
C SER A 190 -6.05 -3.50 -5.90
N LEU A 191 -5.73 -2.53 -6.75
CA LEU A 191 -4.43 -2.38 -7.41
C LEU A 191 -3.84 -1.00 -7.16
N HIS A 192 -2.67 -0.97 -6.54
CA HIS A 192 -1.94 0.26 -6.18
C HIS A 192 -0.58 0.28 -6.86
N LEU A 193 -0.35 1.26 -7.73
CA LEU A 193 0.90 1.44 -8.48
C LEU A 193 1.51 2.78 -8.08
N ARG A 194 2.70 2.76 -7.48
CA ARG A 194 3.36 3.97 -6.93
C ARG A 194 4.76 4.15 -7.48
N THR A 195 5.00 5.20 -8.26
CA THR A 195 6.31 5.48 -8.86
C THR A 195 6.87 4.25 -9.60
N LEU A 196 5.97 3.54 -10.31
CA LEU A 196 6.25 2.28 -10.99
C LEU A 196 6.63 2.56 -12.45
N ARG A 197 7.66 1.86 -12.95
CA ARG A 197 8.00 1.87 -14.38
C ARG A 197 7.15 0.84 -15.12
N ILE A 198 6.03 1.32 -15.67
CA ILE A 198 5.07 0.57 -16.48
C ILE A 198 4.55 1.51 -17.57
N THR A 199 4.47 1.02 -18.81
CA THR A 199 3.92 1.77 -19.93
C THR A 199 2.39 1.72 -19.93
N GLY A 200 1.74 2.64 -20.66
CA GLY A 200 0.27 2.64 -20.79
C GLY A 200 -0.30 1.34 -21.33
N ASP A 201 0.31 0.76 -22.37
CA ASP A 201 -0.16 -0.49 -22.99
C ASP A 201 0.05 -1.71 -22.06
N GLU A 202 1.15 -1.73 -21.31
CA GLU A 202 1.39 -2.77 -20.29
C GLU A 202 0.37 -2.70 -19.14
N LEU A 203 0.01 -1.48 -18.73
CA LEU A 203 -1.05 -1.27 -17.74
C LEU A 203 -2.42 -1.70 -18.29
N GLU A 204 -2.76 -1.32 -19.51
CA GLU A 204 -4.01 -1.74 -20.16
C GLU A 204 -4.11 -3.28 -20.22
N CYS A 205 -3.02 -3.95 -20.60
CA CYS A 205 -2.93 -5.41 -20.56
C CYS A 205 -3.17 -5.97 -19.15
N LEU A 206 -2.59 -5.36 -18.11
CA LEU A 206 -2.79 -5.79 -16.72
C LEU A 206 -4.26 -5.62 -16.27
N LEU A 207 -4.85 -4.46 -16.56
CA LEU A 207 -6.24 -4.14 -16.20
C LEU A 207 -7.23 -5.05 -16.93
N SER A 208 -6.96 -5.44 -18.17
CA SER A 208 -7.79 -6.42 -18.91
C SER A 208 -7.86 -7.79 -18.23
N LYS A 209 -6.88 -8.12 -17.38
CA LYS A 209 -6.79 -9.38 -16.64
C LYS A 209 -7.44 -9.31 -15.25
N ALA A 210 -7.79 -8.12 -14.76
CA ALA A 210 -8.32 -7.88 -13.42
C ALA A 210 -9.80 -7.45 -13.47
N LEU A 211 -10.69 -8.36 -13.86
CA LEU A 211 -12.12 -8.05 -14.08
C LEU A 211 -12.91 -7.76 -12.79
N ALA A 212 -12.39 -8.21 -11.64
CA ALA A 212 -12.98 -7.97 -10.33
C ALA A 212 -12.50 -6.66 -9.68
N LEU A 213 -11.74 -5.82 -10.40
CA LEU A 213 -11.12 -4.63 -9.83
C LEU A 213 -12.17 -3.58 -9.43
N GLU A 214 -12.14 -3.20 -8.16
CA GLU A 214 -13.01 -2.19 -7.54
C GLU A 214 -12.25 -0.89 -7.24
N GLN A 215 -10.94 -1.00 -6.99
CA GLN A 215 -10.08 0.13 -6.67
C GLN A 215 -8.81 0.13 -7.51
N LEU A 216 -8.56 1.26 -8.18
CA LEU A 216 -7.33 1.52 -8.92
C LEU A 216 -6.69 2.81 -8.40
N VAL A 217 -5.44 2.70 -7.95
CA VAL A 217 -4.61 3.82 -7.48
C VAL A 217 -3.33 3.86 -8.31
N ILE A 218 -3.11 4.98 -9.00
CA ILE A 218 -1.91 5.21 -9.81
C ILE A 218 -1.29 6.52 -9.35
N ILE A 219 -0.06 6.45 -8.87
CA ILE A 219 0.68 7.59 -8.31
C ILE A 219 2.06 7.64 -8.98
N ASP A 220 2.43 8.77 -9.58
CA ASP A 220 3.75 9.09 -10.14
C ASP A 220 4.33 8.06 -11.12
N CYS A 221 3.48 7.42 -11.93
CA CYS A 221 3.91 6.44 -12.93
C CYS A 221 4.27 7.11 -14.27
N LYS A 222 5.49 7.65 -14.36
CA LYS A 222 5.96 8.52 -15.45
C LYS A 222 6.04 7.89 -16.85
N GLU A 223 6.09 6.57 -16.95
CA GLU A 223 6.11 5.87 -18.26
C GLU A 223 4.70 5.75 -18.86
N ILE A 224 3.65 6.12 -18.11
CA ILE A 224 2.28 6.18 -18.59
C ILE A 224 2.05 7.53 -19.25
N ILE A 225 2.23 7.56 -20.56
CA ILE A 225 2.01 8.77 -21.37
C ILE A 225 0.50 8.96 -21.63
N CYS A 226 -0.25 7.87 -21.75
CA CYS A 226 -1.69 7.86 -22.03
C CYS A 226 -2.37 6.77 -21.20
N LEU A 227 -3.42 7.15 -20.46
CA LEU A 227 -4.26 6.22 -19.71
C LEU A 227 -5.48 5.81 -20.54
N LYS A 228 -5.38 4.67 -21.21
CA LYS A 228 -6.52 4.01 -21.85
C LYS A 228 -7.22 3.13 -20.83
N LEU A 229 -8.19 3.70 -20.11
CA LEU A 229 -9.06 2.93 -19.25
C LEU A 229 -10.21 2.39 -20.11
N SER A 230 -10.00 1.25 -20.77
CA SER A 230 -11.06 0.53 -21.48
C SER A 230 -12.19 0.11 -20.52
N CYS A 231 -13.39 -0.18 -21.05
CA CYS A 231 -14.54 -0.74 -20.31
C CYS A 231 -14.30 -2.12 -19.64
N THR A 232 -13.05 -2.52 -19.43
CA THR A 232 -12.62 -3.80 -18.89
C THR A 232 -12.73 -3.90 -17.37
N MET A 233 -13.12 -2.83 -16.67
CA MET A 233 -13.30 -2.82 -15.21
C MET A 233 -14.76 -2.46 -14.87
N PRO A 234 -15.70 -3.40 -15.04
CA PRO A 234 -17.12 -3.14 -14.83
C PRO A 234 -17.43 -2.80 -13.37
N ASN A 235 -16.59 -3.19 -12.41
CA ASN A 235 -16.85 -3.03 -10.98
C ASN A 235 -16.07 -1.87 -10.34
N LEU A 236 -15.39 -1.03 -11.14
CA LEU A 236 -14.53 0.02 -10.59
C LEU A 236 -15.35 1.07 -9.82
N GLU A 237 -15.14 1.14 -8.51
CA GLU A 237 -15.80 2.08 -7.61
C GLU A 237 -14.90 3.27 -7.22
N THR A 238 -13.58 3.05 -7.16
CA THR A 238 -12.60 4.06 -6.76
C THR A 238 -11.46 4.18 -7.76
N LEU A 239 -11.22 5.40 -8.24
CA LEU A 239 -10.10 5.74 -9.10
C LEU A 239 -9.32 6.91 -8.50
N VAL A 240 -8.03 6.70 -8.25
CA VAL A 240 -7.10 7.73 -7.79
C VAL A 240 -5.96 7.84 -8.78
N LEU A 241 -5.79 9.02 -9.37
CA LEU A 241 -4.71 9.37 -10.27
C LEU A 241 -3.93 10.51 -9.64
N SER A 242 -2.62 10.34 -9.45
CA SER A 242 -1.75 11.39 -8.94
C SER A 242 -0.43 11.43 -9.70
N SER A 243 0.03 12.62 -10.08
CA SER A 243 1.28 12.81 -10.80
C SER A 243 1.92 14.16 -10.50
N ASP A 244 3.23 14.16 -10.25
CA ASP A 244 4.07 15.35 -10.16
C ASP A 244 4.43 15.97 -11.53
N GLU A 245 4.20 15.24 -12.64
CA GLU A 245 4.48 15.68 -14.01
C GLU A 245 3.23 15.67 -14.89
N GLU A 246 3.29 16.43 -15.98
CA GLU A 246 2.18 16.68 -16.92
C GLU A 246 1.72 15.35 -17.57
N VAL A 247 0.54 14.84 -17.16
CA VAL A 247 -0.08 13.65 -17.79
C VAL A 247 -0.72 14.11 -19.11
N VAL A 248 0.10 14.44 -20.10
CA VAL A 248 -0.35 15.14 -21.32
C VAL A 248 -1.27 14.26 -22.18
N ASN A 249 -2.46 14.84 -22.41
CA ASN A 249 -3.41 14.60 -23.50
C ASN A 249 -3.76 13.15 -23.80
N THR A 250 -4.98 12.75 -23.46
CA THR A 250 -5.73 11.90 -24.40
C THR A 250 -7.23 11.94 -24.13
N PRO A 251 -8.04 12.03 -25.19
CA PRO A 251 -9.48 11.91 -25.09
C PRO A 251 -9.81 10.51 -24.60
N ILE A 252 -10.50 10.45 -23.47
CA ILE A 252 -11.16 9.23 -23.02
C ILE A 252 -12.13 8.88 -24.16
N LEU A 253 -12.06 7.64 -24.66
CA LEU A 253 -13.18 7.11 -25.44
C LEU A 253 -14.46 7.23 -24.60
N PRO A 254 -15.66 7.27 -25.20
CA PRO A 254 -16.92 7.32 -24.45
C PRO A 254 -17.18 6.00 -23.72
N THR A 255 -16.38 5.71 -22.70
CA THR A 255 -16.47 4.55 -21.82
C THR A 255 -17.17 5.01 -20.55
N LYS A 256 -18.28 4.36 -20.19
CA LYS A 256 -19.03 4.71 -18.98
C LYS A 256 -18.50 3.91 -17.79
N PHE A 257 -17.95 4.59 -16.80
CA PHE A 257 -17.69 4.04 -15.46
C PHE A 257 -18.99 4.06 -14.65
N LEU A 258 -19.86 3.11 -14.93
CA LEU A 258 -21.23 3.09 -14.38
C LEU A 258 -21.27 3.00 -12.86
N TYR A 259 -20.24 2.45 -12.22
CA TYR A 259 -20.21 2.23 -10.77
C TYR A 259 -19.16 3.06 -10.03
N LEU A 260 -18.47 3.97 -10.73
CA LEU A 260 -17.45 4.80 -10.09
C LEU A 260 -18.11 5.79 -9.13
N LYS A 261 -17.82 5.64 -7.84
CA LYS A 261 -18.33 6.48 -6.75
C LYS A 261 -17.30 7.52 -6.32
N HIS A 262 -16.02 7.20 -6.38
CA HIS A 262 -14.94 8.05 -5.87
C HIS A 262 -13.88 8.30 -6.95
N LEU A 263 -13.71 9.56 -7.34
CA LEU A 263 -12.68 10.00 -8.27
C LEU A 263 -11.78 11.03 -7.59
N THR A 264 -10.49 10.74 -7.54
CA THR A 264 -9.46 11.68 -7.12
C THR A 264 -8.45 11.86 -8.23
N ILE A 265 -8.20 13.11 -8.61
CA ILE A 265 -7.15 13.48 -9.57
C ILE A 265 -6.30 14.55 -8.90
N ASP A 266 -5.02 14.25 -8.69
CA ASP A 266 -4.04 15.14 -8.07
C ASP A 266 -2.89 15.42 -9.04
N MET A 267 -2.81 16.65 -9.52
CA MET A 267 -1.82 17.11 -10.47
C MET A 267 -1.02 18.22 -9.79
N VAL A 268 0.20 17.90 -9.35
CA VAL A 268 1.08 18.84 -8.64
C VAL A 268 2.26 19.13 -9.57
N SER A 269 2.21 20.21 -10.34
CA SER A 269 3.32 20.50 -11.26
C SER A 269 4.46 21.24 -10.54
N GLY A 270 5.65 20.66 -10.65
CA GLY A 270 6.90 21.39 -10.47
C GLY A 270 7.29 22.15 -11.75
N LEU A 271 7.38 23.48 -11.64
CA LEU A 271 8.09 24.42 -12.52
C LEU A 271 7.67 24.57 -14.00
N SER A 272 6.96 23.63 -14.65
CA SER A 272 6.58 23.80 -16.06
C SER A 272 5.25 23.12 -16.41
N PHE A 273 4.18 23.89 -16.51
CA PHE A 273 3.07 23.50 -17.38
C PHE A 273 3.36 23.96 -18.79
N SER A 274 3.08 23.11 -19.78
CA SER A 274 2.78 23.57 -21.11
C SER A 274 1.44 24.33 -21.05
N PRO A 275 1.31 25.55 -21.60
CA PRO A 275 0.04 26.29 -21.67
C PRO A 275 -1.09 25.57 -22.43
N SER A 276 -0.84 24.36 -22.91
CA SER A 276 -1.71 23.56 -23.79
C SER A 276 -2.48 22.44 -23.06
N TYR A 277 -2.40 22.32 -21.73
CA TYR A 277 -3.15 21.27 -21.04
C TYR A 277 -4.65 21.48 -21.18
N ASP A 278 -5.29 20.59 -21.93
CA ASP A 278 -6.72 20.66 -22.19
C ASP A 278 -7.50 20.09 -21.01
N TYR A 279 -7.80 20.97 -20.04
CA TYR A 279 -8.64 20.65 -18.89
C TYR A 279 -10.02 20.07 -19.27
N PHE A 280 -10.47 20.21 -20.53
CA PHE A 280 -11.68 19.55 -21.03
C PHE A 280 -11.57 18.01 -21.04
N SER A 281 -10.38 17.43 -20.94
CA SER A 281 -10.23 15.97 -20.73
C SER A 281 -10.83 15.51 -19.39
N LEU A 282 -10.81 16.37 -18.35
CA LEU A 282 -11.43 16.09 -17.05
C LEU A 282 -12.96 16.09 -17.13
N VAL A 283 -13.53 16.92 -18.02
CA VAL A 283 -14.97 16.92 -18.30
C VAL A 283 -15.41 15.55 -18.82
N SER A 284 -14.60 14.90 -19.65
CA SER A 284 -14.91 13.56 -20.16
C SER A 284 -14.98 12.51 -19.05
N PHE A 285 -14.17 12.61 -17.99
CA PHE A 285 -14.25 11.71 -16.82
C PHE A 285 -15.55 11.87 -16.05
N LEU A 286 -16.02 13.11 -15.90
CA LEU A 286 -17.29 13.39 -15.26
C LEU A 286 -18.42 12.81 -16.11
N LEU A 287 -18.48 13.12 -17.40
CA LEU A 287 -19.51 12.59 -18.30
C LEU A 287 -19.51 11.05 -18.38
N ALA A 288 -18.36 10.42 -18.19
CA ALA A 288 -18.21 8.98 -18.14
C ALA A 288 -18.73 8.34 -16.83
N SER A 289 -18.96 9.11 -15.76
CA SER A 289 -19.16 8.58 -14.39
C SER A 289 -20.50 9.02 -13.80
N PRO A 290 -21.64 8.45 -14.23
CA PRO A 290 -22.97 8.89 -13.79
C PRO A 290 -23.24 8.68 -12.29
N SER A 291 -22.64 7.66 -11.68
CA SER A 291 -22.83 7.30 -10.26
C SER A 291 -21.85 7.99 -9.31
N LEU A 292 -21.10 8.99 -9.78
CA LEU A 292 -20.05 9.63 -9.01
C LEU A 292 -20.61 10.34 -7.77
N GLU A 293 -20.11 9.96 -6.60
CA GLU A 293 -20.52 10.54 -5.31
C GLU A 293 -19.52 11.57 -4.80
N THR A 294 -18.22 11.35 -5.02
CA THR A 294 -17.13 12.20 -4.53
C THR A 294 -16.16 12.51 -5.66
N LEU A 295 -15.91 13.80 -5.87
CA LEU A 295 -14.90 14.31 -6.80
C LEU A 295 -13.88 15.16 -6.04
N ILE A 296 -12.60 14.77 -6.10
CA ILE A 296 -11.48 15.57 -5.61
C ILE A 296 -10.56 15.89 -6.79
N LEU A 297 -10.44 17.17 -7.11
CA LEU A 297 -9.52 17.68 -8.12
C LEU A 297 -8.54 18.62 -7.45
N ASN A 298 -7.28 18.22 -7.35
CA ASN A 298 -6.20 19.07 -6.89
C ASN A 298 -5.30 19.40 -8.07
N VAL A 299 -5.20 20.68 -8.42
CA VAL A 299 -4.36 21.17 -9.50
C VAL A 299 -3.54 22.29 -8.92
N THR A 300 -2.29 22.04 -8.55
CA THR A 300 -1.43 23.08 -7.97
C THR A 300 -0.25 23.38 -8.89
N GLN A 301 -0.03 24.67 -9.17
CA GLN A 301 1.07 25.17 -9.99
C GLN A 301 1.97 26.06 -9.15
N GLN A 302 3.27 25.74 -9.08
CA GLN A 302 4.23 26.51 -8.26
C GLN A 302 4.70 27.84 -8.90
N CYS A 303 4.51 28.06 -10.21
CA CYS A 303 4.86 29.31 -10.88
C CYS A 303 3.79 29.70 -11.90
N MET A 304 3.09 30.81 -11.68
CA MET A 304 2.22 31.46 -12.66
C MET A 304 2.83 32.81 -13.01
N GLU A 305 3.17 33.03 -14.28
CA GLU A 305 3.26 34.38 -14.81
C GLU A 305 1.81 34.89 -15.00
N HIS A 306 1.54 36.09 -14.51
CA HIS A 306 0.21 36.70 -14.58
C HIS A 306 -0.11 37.11 -16.03
N GLU A 307 -0.79 36.26 -16.80
CA GLU A 307 -1.50 36.76 -17.98
C GLU A 307 -2.84 37.38 -17.59
N SER A 308 -2.92 38.70 -17.77
CA SER A 308 -4.12 39.50 -17.53
C SER A 308 -5.28 39.04 -18.43
N ALA A 309 -6.42 38.70 -17.81
CA ALA A 309 -7.67 38.39 -18.50
C ALA A 309 -8.38 39.64 -19.06
N VAL A 310 -7.63 40.61 -19.59
CA VAL A 310 -8.16 41.83 -20.19
C VAL A 310 -7.91 41.78 -21.70
N GLY A 311 -8.98 41.53 -22.45
CA GLY A 311 -8.99 41.68 -23.91
C GLY A 311 -9.01 40.36 -24.67
N GLY A 312 -10.18 39.75 -24.77
CA GLY A 312 -10.37 38.62 -25.68
C GLY A 312 -11.74 37.98 -25.51
N SER A 313 -12.70 38.44 -26.30
CA SER A 313 -13.99 37.76 -26.49
C SER A 313 -13.72 36.31 -26.92
N SER A 314 -13.84 35.37 -25.98
CA SER A 314 -13.83 33.95 -26.28
C SER A 314 -15.12 33.33 -25.74
N HIS A 315 -15.79 32.59 -26.62
CA HIS A 315 -17.08 31.99 -26.38
C HIS A 315 -17.05 31.11 -25.13
N LEU A 316 -17.77 31.51 -24.09
CA LEU A 316 -18.15 30.67 -22.97
C LEU A 316 -18.90 29.46 -23.54
N ARG A 317 -18.19 28.34 -23.80
CA ARG A 317 -18.83 27.11 -24.25
C ARG A 317 -19.61 26.55 -23.07
N LYS A 318 -20.94 26.62 -23.15
CA LYS A 318 -21.82 25.95 -22.19
C LYS A 318 -21.66 24.45 -22.37
N MET A 319 -21.31 23.76 -21.28
CA MET A 319 -21.42 22.31 -21.25
C MET A 319 -22.89 21.89 -21.40
N PRO A 320 -23.16 20.72 -21.99
CA PRO A 320 -24.49 20.14 -21.95
C PRO A 320 -24.86 19.89 -20.48
N GLU A 321 -26.08 20.26 -20.11
CA GLU A 321 -26.63 20.08 -18.76
C GLU A 321 -26.76 18.57 -18.51
N HIS A 322 -25.73 17.93 -17.96
CA HIS A 322 -25.79 16.54 -17.55
C HIS A 322 -25.88 16.50 -16.03
N GLN A 323 -26.96 15.91 -15.54
CA GLN A 323 -27.28 15.84 -14.11
C GLN A 323 -26.42 14.75 -13.46
N HIS A 324 -25.44 15.15 -12.65
CA HIS A 324 -24.81 14.26 -11.69
C HIS A 324 -25.65 14.22 -10.41
N CYS A 325 -26.82 13.56 -10.46
CA CYS A 325 -27.75 13.49 -9.33
C CYS A 325 -27.16 12.83 -8.07
N CYS A 326 -26.11 12.01 -8.23
CA CYS A 326 -25.48 11.26 -7.15
C CYS A 326 -24.32 12.01 -6.48
N LEU A 327 -23.88 13.16 -7.03
CA LEU A 327 -22.69 13.86 -6.57
C LEU A 327 -22.97 14.56 -5.23
N LYS A 328 -22.37 14.04 -4.17
CA LYS A 328 -22.55 14.52 -2.79
C LYS A 328 -21.46 15.50 -2.38
N SER A 329 -20.24 15.31 -2.89
CA SER A 329 -19.07 16.09 -2.47
C SER A 329 -18.17 16.43 -3.66
N VAL A 330 -17.82 17.71 -3.78
CA VAL A 330 -16.87 18.22 -4.77
C VAL A 330 -15.85 19.09 -4.05
N LYS A 331 -14.56 18.74 -4.22
CA LYS A 331 -13.44 19.53 -3.71
C LYS A 331 -12.51 19.85 -4.86
N ILE A 332 -12.35 21.14 -5.16
CA ILE A 332 -11.41 21.66 -6.16
C ILE A 332 -10.38 22.53 -5.44
N ILE A 333 -9.10 22.25 -5.61
CA ILE A 333 -7.99 22.93 -4.93
C ILE A 333 -6.97 23.40 -5.96
N GLY A 334 -6.43 24.61 -5.79
CA GLY A 334 -5.27 25.14 -6.54
C GLY A 334 -5.55 25.74 -7.92
N PHE A 335 -6.83 25.88 -8.31
CA PHE A 335 -7.23 26.49 -9.58
C PHE A 335 -6.75 27.94 -9.70
N SER A 336 -6.08 28.30 -10.82
CA SER A 336 -5.80 29.70 -11.18
C SER A 336 -6.74 30.18 -12.29
N SER A 337 -6.93 31.49 -12.38
CA SER A 337 -7.83 32.12 -13.35
C SER A 337 -7.28 32.18 -14.79
N ALA A 338 -6.37 31.29 -15.18
CA ALA A 338 -5.96 31.17 -16.57
C ALA A 338 -7.08 30.46 -17.36
N LYS A 339 -7.73 31.20 -18.25
CA LYS A 339 -8.79 30.82 -19.20
C LYS A 339 -8.99 29.30 -19.37
N GLY A 340 -9.95 28.69 -18.66
CA GLY A 340 -10.41 27.34 -18.99
C GLY A 340 -10.92 26.50 -17.83
N LEU A 341 -12.13 26.79 -17.34
CA LEU A 341 -13.13 25.85 -16.79
C LEU A 341 -14.06 26.64 -15.85
N VAL A 342 -15.20 27.09 -16.38
CA VAL A 342 -16.35 27.42 -15.53
C VAL A 342 -17.25 26.18 -15.53
N LEU A 343 -17.00 25.26 -14.59
CA LEU A 343 -17.83 24.07 -14.39
C LEU A 343 -19.15 24.47 -13.71
N LYS A 344 -20.26 24.48 -14.44
CA LYS A 344 -21.61 24.45 -13.84
C LYS A 344 -21.97 22.99 -13.55
N LEU A 345 -21.68 22.54 -12.32
CA LEU A 345 -21.97 21.16 -11.88
C LEU A 345 -23.38 20.97 -11.29
N CYS A 346 -24.17 22.04 -11.13
CA CYS A 346 -25.49 21.98 -10.51
C CYS A 346 -26.57 22.57 -11.42
N GLY A 347 -27.45 21.71 -11.93
CA GLY A 347 -28.81 22.05 -12.33
C GLY A 347 -29.79 21.34 -11.39
N PRO A 348 -31.03 21.84 -11.22
CA PRO A 348 -32.01 21.20 -10.34
C PRO A 348 -32.29 19.76 -10.80
N CYS A 349 -32.28 18.82 -9.86
CA CYS A 349 -32.84 17.49 -10.06
C CYS A 349 -34.37 17.65 -10.06
N ASN A 350 -35.02 17.31 -11.18
CA ASN A 350 -36.48 17.22 -11.27
C ASN A 350 -36.93 15.77 -11.03
#